data_AF-A0ABD6I5J5-F1
#
_entry.id   AF-A0ABD6I5J5-F1
#
_cell.length_a   1.000
_cell.length_b   1.000
_cell.length_c   1.000
_cell.angle_alpha   90.00
_cell.angle_beta   90.00
_cell.angle_gamma   90.00
#
_symmetry.space_group_name_H-M   'P 1'
#
loop_
_entity.id
_entity.type
_entity.pdbx_description
1 polymer ?
#
loop_
_entity_poly.entity_id
_entity_poly.type
_entity_poly.pdbx_seq_one_letter_code
_entity_poly.pdbx_strand_id
1 'polypeptide(L)'
;MDLDDEPYTAPQPALDRDKVRREHAEWSQATFGDVGPVGPLKHLSKEALEAATEPDDLSEWADMQFLLWDAQRRAGITDEQITQAMIEKLAVNKQREWPAPKDGEPRLHIKEQPAPVAYGDFEEFWSAYTHPLAQDDELKDFAWDIWNAATLQAGTLANEGTIQAGNSPVIPDGWKMVPIDATRAMIDAAMRAEEDGYDAMHKAMLAAAPQEVPDGQR
;
A
#
# COMPACT_ATOMS: atom_id res chain seq x y z
N MET A 1 -1.87 1.13 68.48
CA MET A 1 -3.09 1.20 67.65
C MET A 1 -2.61 1.71 66.32
N ASP A 2 -2.26 0.73 65.49
CA ASP A 2 -1.92 0.90 64.09
C ASP A 2 -3.19 1.35 63.35
N LEU A 3 -3.09 2.45 62.62
CA LEU A 3 -4.10 2.90 61.67
C LEU A 3 -3.40 2.99 60.31
N ASP A 4 -3.41 1.86 59.62
CA ASP A 4 -3.60 1.72 58.18
C ASP A 4 -2.91 2.75 57.27
N ASP A 5 -1.60 2.62 57.11
CA ASP A 5 -0.93 2.99 55.85
C ASP A 5 -1.27 1.92 54.80
N GLU A 6 -2.46 1.99 54.20
CA GLU A 6 -2.72 1.32 52.92
C GLU A 6 -1.82 1.99 51.87
N PRO A 7 -0.87 1.28 51.23
CA PRO A 7 -0.01 1.90 50.24
C PRO A 7 -0.84 2.26 49.01
N TYR A 8 -0.96 3.57 48.76
CA TYR A 8 -1.47 4.10 47.49
C TYR A 8 -0.66 3.50 46.34
N THR A 9 -1.23 2.49 45.69
CA THR A 9 -0.64 1.85 44.54
C THR A 9 -1.09 2.64 43.33
N ALA A 10 -0.22 3.52 42.81
CA ALA A 10 -0.49 4.18 41.54
C ALA A 10 -0.73 3.10 40.47
N PRO A 11 -1.80 3.18 39.66
CA PRO A 11 -1.98 2.24 38.56
C PRO A 11 -0.78 2.35 37.62
N GLN A 12 -0.09 1.22 37.39
CA GLN A 12 1.04 1.17 36.47
C GLN A 12 0.48 1.14 35.03
N PRO A 13 0.87 2.07 34.13
CA PRO A 13 0.28 2.21 32.79
C PRO A 13 0.25 0.93 31.93
N ALA A 14 1.19 0.01 32.17
CA ALA A 14 1.20 -1.30 31.50
C ALA A 14 0.01 -2.19 31.91
N LEU A 15 -0.38 -2.17 33.20
CA LEU A 15 -1.51 -2.94 33.71
C LEU A 15 -2.84 -2.46 33.11
N ASP A 16 -2.99 -1.16 32.91
CA ASP A 16 -4.19 -0.58 32.29
C ASP A 16 -4.28 -0.95 30.81
N ARG A 17 -3.17 -0.91 30.07
CA ARG A 17 -3.13 -1.30 28.65
C ARG A 17 -3.46 -2.78 28.46
N ASP A 18 -2.92 -3.66 29.30
CA ASP A 18 -3.19 -5.09 29.24
C ASP A 18 -4.64 -5.41 29.61
N LYS A 19 -5.21 -4.67 30.57
CA LYS A 19 -6.62 -4.77 30.92
C LYS A 19 -7.51 -4.37 29.72
N VAL A 20 -7.27 -3.21 29.13
CA VAL A 20 -8.01 -2.72 27.94
C VAL A 20 -7.93 -3.73 26.79
N ARG A 21 -6.74 -4.31 26.54
CA ARG A 21 -6.57 -5.31 25.49
C ARG A 21 -7.38 -6.58 25.73
N ARG A 22 -7.44 -7.07 26.97
CA ARG A 22 -8.27 -8.25 27.33
C ARG A 22 -9.76 -7.96 27.18
N GLU A 23 -10.22 -6.84 27.73
CA GLU A 23 -11.64 -6.43 27.64
C GLU A 23 -12.07 -6.25 26.17
N HIS A 24 -11.21 -5.65 25.35
CA HIS A 24 -11.45 -5.53 23.92
C HIS A 24 -11.54 -6.90 23.22
N ALA A 25 -10.64 -7.84 23.54
CA ALA A 25 -10.67 -9.19 22.98
C ALA A 25 -11.95 -9.95 23.34
N GLU A 26 -12.39 -9.86 24.60
CA GLU A 26 -13.63 -10.47 25.08
C GLU A 26 -14.86 -9.88 24.37
N TRP A 27 -14.93 -8.55 24.27
CA TRP A 27 -16.01 -7.85 23.58
C TRP A 27 -16.04 -8.18 22.08
N SER A 28 -14.88 -8.17 21.40
CA SER A 28 -14.78 -8.49 19.97
C SER A 28 -15.21 -9.93 19.70
N GLN A 29 -14.81 -10.88 20.56
CA GLN A 29 -15.24 -12.27 20.45
C GLN A 29 -16.75 -12.42 20.64
N ALA A 30 -17.33 -11.75 21.64
CA ALA A 30 -18.77 -11.80 21.90
C ALA A 30 -19.61 -11.16 20.78
N THR A 31 -19.09 -10.08 20.17
CA THR A 31 -19.83 -9.29 19.18
C THR A 31 -19.72 -9.89 17.78
N PHE A 32 -18.52 -10.28 17.36
CA PHE A 32 -18.23 -10.70 15.98
C PHE A 32 -18.04 -12.21 15.83
N GLY A 33 -17.95 -12.94 16.95
CA GLY A 33 -17.74 -14.38 16.93
C GLY A 33 -16.35 -14.80 16.44
N ASP A 34 -16.27 -16.04 15.97
CA ASP A 34 -15.03 -16.70 15.53
C ASP A 34 -14.72 -16.37 14.06
N VAL A 35 -14.28 -15.14 13.81
CA VAL A 35 -13.79 -14.67 12.51
C VAL A 35 -12.26 -14.57 12.49
N GLY A 36 -11.67 -14.70 11.30
CA GLY A 36 -10.23 -14.63 11.09
C GLY A 36 -9.66 -13.20 11.05
N PRO A 37 -8.33 -13.05 10.93
CA PRO A 37 -7.64 -11.76 11.07
C PRO A 37 -7.83 -10.79 9.89
N VAL A 38 -8.30 -11.26 8.73
CA VAL A 38 -8.38 -10.46 7.50
C VAL A 38 -9.38 -9.30 7.61
N GLY A 39 -10.49 -9.50 8.32
CA GLY A 39 -11.50 -8.44 8.51
C GLY A 39 -10.92 -7.23 9.25
N PRO A 40 -10.39 -7.41 10.47
CA PRO A 40 -9.74 -6.33 11.21
C PRO A 40 -8.58 -5.67 10.45
N LEU A 41 -7.78 -6.43 9.68
CA LEU A 41 -6.69 -5.85 8.86
C LEU A 41 -7.21 -4.94 7.73
N LYS A 42 -8.30 -5.34 7.06
CA LYS A 42 -8.93 -4.48 6.03
C LYS A 42 -9.53 -3.23 6.65
N HIS A 43 -10.05 -3.32 7.88
CA HIS A 43 -10.58 -2.19 8.61
C HIS A 43 -9.43 -1.25 9.05
N LEU A 44 -8.32 -1.80 9.55
CA LEU A 44 -7.14 -1.03 9.96
C LEU A 44 -6.63 -0.12 8.84
N SER A 45 -6.70 -0.57 7.58
CA SER A 45 -6.34 0.26 6.43
C SER A 45 -7.24 1.49 6.24
N LYS A 46 -8.51 1.44 6.67
CA LYS A 46 -9.42 2.59 6.61
C LYS A 46 -9.14 3.55 7.76
N GLU A 47 -9.02 3.04 8.99
CA GLU A 47 -8.70 3.86 10.17
C GLU A 47 -7.34 4.56 10.02
N ALA A 48 -6.37 3.94 9.33
CA ALA A 48 -5.12 4.60 9.02
C ALA A 48 -5.28 5.82 8.08
N LEU A 49 -6.27 5.82 7.19
CA LEU A 49 -6.59 6.97 6.33
C LEU A 49 -7.37 8.05 7.08
N GLU A 50 -8.24 7.65 8.00
CA GLU A 50 -8.99 8.54 8.89
C GLU A 50 -8.00 9.26 9.84
N ALA A 51 -7.13 8.52 10.52
CA ALA A 51 -6.03 9.06 11.33
C ALA A 51 -5.07 9.96 10.55
N ALA A 52 -4.81 9.67 9.26
CA ALA A 52 -3.97 10.53 8.43
C ALA A 52 -4.65 11.87 8.08
N THR A 53 -5.98 11.91 8.07
CA THR A 53 -6.77 13.12 7.84
C THR A 53 -6.92 13.94 9.13
N GLU A 54 -7.07 13.27 10.27
CA GLU A 54 -7.28 13.89 11.58
C GLU A 54 -6.23 13.40 12.61
N PRO A 55 -4.94 13.71 12.42
CA PRO A 55 -3.86 13.15 13.26
C PRO A 55 -3.92 13.59 14.73
N ASP A 56 -4.66 14.66 15.03
CA ASP A 56 -4.90 15.17 16.38
C ASP A 56 -6.06 14.44 17.09
N ASP A 57 -6.86 13.63 16.39
CA ASP A 57 -7.90 12.83 17.03
C ASP A 57 -7.34 11.51 17.58
N LEU A 58 -7.31 11.40 18.92
CA LEU A 58 -6.84 10.21 19.61
C LEU A 58 -7.75 8.98 19.41
N SER A 59 -9.02 9.16 19.02
CA SER A 59 -9.93 8.02 18.71
C SER A 59 -9.35 7.15 17.61
N GLU A 60 -8.93 7.79 16.52
CA GLU A 60 -8.45 7.13 15.30
C GLU A 60 -7.19 6.28 15.57
N TRP A 61 -6.31 6.80 16.43
CA TRP A 61 -5.15 6.04 16.91
C TRP A 61 -5.54 4.84 17.79
N ALA A 62 -6.58 4.99 18.61
CA ALA A 62 -7.10 3.89 19.43
C ALA A 62 -7.75 2.80 18.56
N ASP A 63 -8.51 3.17 17.54
CA ASP A 63 -9.12 2.23 16.59
C ASP A 63 -8.06 1.41 15.85
N MET A 64 -6.98 2.05 15.39
CA MET A 64 -5.84 1.32 14.82
C MET A 64 -5.25 0.28 15.80
N GLN A 65 -5.10 0.64 17.08
CA GLN A 65 -4.55 -0.27 18.09
C GLN A 65 -5.49 -1.44 18.37
N PHE A 66 -6.79 -1.19 18.49
CA PHE A 66 -7.79 -2.24 18.70
C PHE A 66 -7.83 -3.23 17.53
N LEU A 67 -7.84 -2.72 16.29
CA LEU A 67 -7.87 -3.55 15.09
C LEU A 67 -6.58 -4.37 14.92
N LEU A 68 -5.42 -3.79 15.21
CA LEU A 68 -4.15 -4.52 15.17
C LEU A 68 -4.10 -5.64 16.21
N TRP A 69 -4.53 -5.35 17.45
CA TRP A 69 -4.59 -6.38 18.51
C TRP A 69 -5.56 -7.50 18.18
N ASP A 70 -6.73 -7.18 17.61
CA ASP A 70 -7.70 -8.21 17.25
C ASP A 70 -7.21 -9.08 16.09
N ALA A 71 -6.57 -8.47 15.09
CA ALA A 71 -5.92 -9.20 14.00
C ALA A 71 -4.84 -10.17 14.54
N GLN A 72 -3.96 -9.69 15.42
CA GLN A 72 -2.91 -10.53 16.02
C GLN A 72 -3.50 -11.70 16.80
N ARG A 73 -4.47 -11.43 17.68
CA ARG A 73 -5.15 -12.46 18.48
C ARG A 73 -5.82 -13.51 17.60
N ARG A 74 -6.56 -13.08 16.57
CA ARG A 74 -7.27 -13.98 15.63
C ARG A 74 -6.31 -14.77 14.75
N ALA A 75 -5.09 -14.27 14.52
CA ALA A 75 -4.02 -15.00 13.85
C ALA A 75 -3.23 -15.96 14.79
N GLY A 76 -3.54 -15.96 16.10
CA GLY A 76 -2.80 -16.73 17.10
C GLY A 76 -1.37 -16.22 17.35
N ILE A 77 -1.09 -14.96 17.01
CA ILE A 77 0.23 -14.33 17.20
C ILE A 77 0.37 -13.93 18.67
N THR A 78 1.39 -14.45 19.35
CA THR A 78 1.68 -14.09 20.74
C THR A 78 2.49 -12.81 20.83
N ASP A 79 2.50 -12.20 22.02
CA ASP A 79 3.29 -10.99 22.29
C ASP A 79 4.78 -11.24 22.13
N GLU A 80 5.27 -12.41 22.50
CA GLU A 80 6.67 -12.81 22.31
C GLU A 80 7.02 -12.92 20.83
N GLN A 81 6.13 -13.53 20.03
CA GLN A 81 6.34 -13.70 18.59
C GLN A 81 6.39 -12.36 17.87
N ILE A 82 5.42 -11.47 18.10
CA ILE A 82 5.42 -10.16 17.44
C ILE A 82 6.58 -9.29 17.93
N THR A 83 6.92 -9.34 19.22
CA THR A 83 8.06 -8.60 19.77
C THR A 83 9.38 -9.05 19.12
N GLN A 84 9.59 -10.36 19.00
CA GLN A 84 10.78 -10.90 18.35
C GLN A 84 10.83 -10.50 16.86
N ALA A 85 9.70 -10.61 16.14
CA ALA A 85 9.60 -10.17 14.75
C ALA A 85 9.88 -8.67 14.58
N MET A 86 9.42 -7.83 15.51
CA MET A 86 9.73 -6.38 15.52
C MET A 86 11.22 -6.11 15.72
N ILE A 87 11.88 -6.83 16.64
CA ILE A 87 13.33 -6.71 16.89
C ILE A 87 14.13 -7.05 15.63
N GLU A 88 13.83 -8.20 15.02
CA GLU A 88 14.48 -8.67 13.80
C GLU A 88 14.24 -7.72 12.64
N LYS A 89 12.99 -7.27 12.45
CA LYS A 89 12.63 -6.35 11.38
C LYS A 89 13.31 -4.99 11.54
N LEU A 90 13.44 -4.49 12.77
CA LEU A 90 14.14 -3.24 13.06
C LEU A 90 15.65 -3.36 12.73
N ALA A 91 16.28 -4.49 13.04
CA ALA A 91 17.67 -4.74 12.67
C ALA A 91 17.88 -4.70 11.15
N VAL A 92 16.99 -5.34 10.38
CA VAL A 92 17.00 -5.28 8.91
C VAL A 92 16.78 -3.86 8.40
N ASN A 93 15.81 -3.13 8.94
CA ASN A 93 15.49 -1.77 8.49
C ASN A 93 16.64 -0.78 8.71
N LYS A 94 17.42 -0.94 9.80
CA LYS A 94 18.61 -0.13 10.09
C LYS A 94 19.77 -0.35 9.11
N GLN A 95 19.78 -1.47 8.40
CA GLN A 95 20.81 -1.80 7.41
C GLN A 95 20.45 -1.36 5.99
N ARG A 96 19.23 -0.84 5.77
CA ARG A 96 18.74 -0.40 4.45
C ARG A 96 19.12 1.03 4.15
N GLU A 97 19.14 1.34 2.87
CA GLU A 97 19.22 2.71 2.38
C GLU A 97 17.82 3.32 2.24
N TRP A 98 17.72 4.60 2.59
CA TRP A 98 16.45 5.34 2.65
C TRP A 98 16.58 6.66 1.89
N PRO A 99 15.52 7.09 1.17
CA PRO A 99 15.50 8.40 0.53
C PRO A 99 15.47 9.53 1.56
N ALA A 100 15.77 10.74 1.10
CA ALA A 100 15.77 11.94 1.95
C ALA A 100 14.39 12.18 2.62
N PRO A 101 14.37 12.77 3.83
CA PRO A 101 13.15 13.22 4.49
C PRO A 101 12.23 14.10 3.61
N LYS A 102 10.95 13.71 3.48
CA LYS A 102 9.80 14.39 2.85
C LYS A 102 8.58 14.17 3.73
N ASP A 103 7.95 15.25 4.19
CA ASP A 103 6.82 15.19 5.09
C ASP A 103 5.54 14.70 4.39
N GLY A 104 4.63 14.07 5.14
CA GLY A 104 3.32 13.59 4.64
C GLY A 104 3.36 12.37 3.71
N GLU A 105 4.53 11.83 3.36
CA GLU A 105 4.67 10.81 2.31
C GLU A 105 5.26 9.50 2.84
N PRO A 106 4.74 8.33 2.40
CA PRO A 106 5.34 7.04 2.73
C PRO A 106 6.79 6.96 2.26
N ARG A 107 7.67 6.43 3.11
CA ARG A 107 9.07 6.14 2.74
C ARG A 107 9.25 4.68 2.46
N LEU A 108 9.70 4.38 1.24
CA LEU A 108 10.13 3.05 0.87
C LEU A 108 11.66 2.99 0.89
N HIS A 109 12.21 1.83 1.26
CA HIS A 109 13.65 1.59 1.17
C HIS A 109 14.07 1.53 -0.30
N ILE A 110 15.28 2.00 -0.58
CA ILE A 110 15.87 1.90 -1.92
C ILE A 110 16.15 0.42 -2.19
N LYS A 111 15.59 -0.11 -3.27
CA LYS A 111 15.92 -1.45 -3.78
C LYS A 111 16.94 -1.29 -4.89
N GLU A 112 18.02 -2.07 -4.86
CA GLU A 112 18.88 -2.20 -6.04
C GLU A 112 18.03 -2.69 -7.21
N GLN A 113 18.17 -2.04 -8.37
CA GLN A 113 17.54 -2.58 -9.58
C GLN A 113 18.11 -3.99 -9.82
N PRO A 114 17.28 -5.00 -10.12
CA PRO A 114 17.80 -6.30 -10.51
C PRO A 114 18.77 -6.09 -11.67
N ALA A 115 19.93 -6.74 -11.59
CA ALA A 115 20.94 -6.66 -12.64
C ALA A 115 20.32 -6.98 -14.00
N PRO A 116 20.76 -6.34 -15.10
CA PRO A 116 20.34 -6.72 -16.43
C PRO A 116 20.48 -8.24 -16.59
N VAL A 117 19.41 -8.88 -17.05
CA VAL A 117 19.43 -10.33 -17.29
C VAL A 117 20.58 -10.63 -18.25
N ALA A 118 21.39 -11.64 -17.94
CA ALA A 118 22.50 -11.97 -18.82
C ALA A 118 21.94 -12.55 -20.13
N TYR A 119 22.45 -12.07 -21.27
CA TYR A 119 22.03 -12.57 -22.59
C TYR A 119 22.18 -14.09 -22.73
N GLY A 120 23.12 -14.69 -21.99
CA GLY A 120 23.33 -16.14 -21.96
C GLY A 120 22.12 -16.95 -21.46
N ASP A 121 21.37 -16.44 -20.48
CA ASP A 121 20.19 -17.13 -19.94
C ASP A 121 19.04 -17.14 -20.96
N PHE A 122 18.89 -16.04 -21.71
CA PHE A 122 17.97 -15.97 -22.83
C PHE A 122 18.40 -16.88 -23.97
N GLU A 123 19.69 -16.94 -24.29
CA GLU A 123 20.21 -17.76 -25.38
C GLU A 123 19.97 -19.25 -25.13
N GLU A 124 20.10 -19.71 -23.88
CA GLU A 124 19.77 -21.09 -23.48
C GLU A 124 18.27 -21.38 -23.64
N PHE A 125 17.40 -20.48 -23.17
CA PHE A 125 15.94 -20.60 -23.34
C PHE A 125 15.53 -20.60 -24.82
N TRP A 126 16.04 -19.63 -25.59
CA TRP A 126 15.69 -19.46 -27.00
C TRP A 126 16.18 -20.64 -27.84
N SER A 127 17.38 -21.15 -27.57
CA SER A 127 17.95 -22.31 -28.26
C SER A 127 17.18 -23.61 -28.00
N ALA A 128 16.48 -23.71 -26.86
CA ALA A 128 15.61 -24.84 -26.56
C ALA A 128 14.24 -24.74 -27.27
N TYR A 129 13.88 -23.58 -27.82
CA TYR A 129 12.59 -23.32 -28.43
C TYR A 129 12.54 -23.82 -29.89
N THR A 130 11.87 -24.95 -30.13
CA THR A 130 11.78 -25.53 -31.48
C THR A 130 10.57 -24.98 -32.23
N HIS A 131 10.74 -23.89 -32.99
CA HIS A 131 9.70 -23.32 -33.84
C HIS A 131 10.25 -22.85 -35.21
N PRO A 132 9.48 -22.92 -36.32
CA PRO A 132 9.95 -22.51 -37.65
C PRO A 132 10.43 -21.06 -37.77
N LEU A 133 10.00 -20.20 -36.84
CA LEU A 133 10.37 -18.78 -36.77
C LEU A 133 11.55 -18.50 -35.82
N ALA A 134 12.11 -19.52 -35.15
CA ALA A 134 13.20 -19.34 -34.18
C ALA A 134 14.56 -18.97 -34.83
N GLN A 135 14.65 -19.07 -36.16
CA GLN A 135 15.83 -18.68 -36.96
C GLN A 135 15.76 -17.23 -37.47
N ASP A 136 14.69 -16.50 -37.14
CA ASP A 136 14.51 -15.11 -37.53
C ASP A 136 15.13 -14.20 -36.46
N ASP A 137 16.20 -13.49 -36.85
CA ASP A 137 16.96 -12.62 -35.96
C ASP A 137 16.12 -11.41 -35.46
N GLU A 138 15.17 -10.89 -36.26
CA GLU A 138 14.30 -9.78 -35.84
C GLU A 138 13.31 -10.25 -34.77
N LEU A 139 12.79 -11.47 -34.89
CA LEU A 139 11.91 -12.06 -33.88
C LEU A 139 12.66 -12.42 -32.60
N LYS A 140 13.95 -12.78 -32.72
CA LYS A 140 14.81 -13.06 -31.57
C LYS A 140 15.11 -11.79 -30.77
N ASP A 141 15.41 -10.69 -31.44
CA ASP A 141 15.64 -9.39 -30.79
C ASP A 141 14.36 -8.86 -30.11
N PHE A 142 13.21 -8.96 -30.77
CA PHE A 142 11.93 -8.62 -30.16
C PHE A 142 11.60 -9.50 -28.93
N ALA A 143 11.91 -10.80 -29.01
CA ALA A 143 11.72 -11.72 -27.89
C ALA A 143 12.69 -11.45 -26.73
N TRP A 144 13.91 -11.01 -27.02
CA TRP A 144 14.89 -10.58 -26.03
C TRP A 144 14.40 -9.35 -25.26
N ASP A 145 13.83 -8.36 -25.95
CA ASP A 145 13.26 -7.17 -25.32
C ASP A 145 12.08 -7.53 -24.39
N ILE A 146 11.20 -8.42 -24.83
CA ILE A 146 10.09 -8.92 -24.00
C ILE A 146 10.61 -9.71 -22.79
N TRP A 147 11.60 -10.58 -22.98
CA TRP A 147 12.21 -11.38 -21.93
C TRP A 147 12.83 -10.51 -20.85
N ASN A 148 13.58 -9.49 -21.24
CA ASN A 148 14.16 -8.53 -20.31
C ASN A 148 13.07 -7.77 -19.54
N ALA A 149 12.05 -7.26 -20.23
CA ALA A 149 10.96 -6.55 -19.58
C ALA A 149 10.19 -7.43 -18.59
N ALA A 150 9.88 -8.68 -18.97
CA ALA A 150 9.15 -9.63 -18.14
C ALA A 150 9.98 -10.10 -16.94
N THR A 151 11.29 -10.32 -17.11
CA THR A 151 12.16 -10.77 -16.01
C THR A 151 12.43 -9.66 -14.99
N LEU A 152 12.55 -8.41 -15.46
CA LEU A 152 12.57 -7.23 -14.59
C LEU A 152 11.25 -7.08 -13.81
N GLN A 153 10.09 -7.29 -14.46
CA GLN A 153 8.79 -7.26 -13.80
C GLN A 153 8.54 -8.46 -12.86
N ALA A 154 9.01 -9.66 -13.18
CA ALA A 154 8.83 -10.86 -12.36
C ALA A 154 9.58 -10.74 -11.01
N GLY A 155 10.77 -10.12 -11.00
CA GLY A 155 11.46 -9.74 -9.76
C GLY A 155 10.68 -8.72 -8.91
N THR A 156 9.73 -8.01 -9.52
CA THR A 156 8.86 -7.04 -8.85
C THR A 156 7.62 -7.72 -8.24
N LEU A 157 7.12 -8.81 -8.85
CA LEU A 157 5.90 -9.53 -8.42
C LEU A 157 6.14 -10.58 -7.33
N ALA A 158 7.36 -11.13 -7.22
CA ALA A 158 7.70 -12.15 -6.22
C ALA A 158 7.99 -11.60 -4.81
N ASN A 159 8.05 -10.28 -4.65
CA ASN A 159 8.40 -9.61 -3.40
C ASN A 159 7.15 -8.98 -2.77
N GLU A 160 6.51 -9.73 -1.87
CA GLU A 160 5.40 -9.37 -0.96
C GLU A 160 4.67 -8.02 -1.19
N GLY A 161 3.40 -8.12 -1.61
CA GLY A 161 2.34 -7.18 -1.25
C GLY A 161 2.45 -5.77 -1.84
N THR A 162 2.52 -5.62 -3.16
CA THR A 162 2.36 -4.31 -3.81
C THR A 162 0.87 -4.04 -4.10
N ILE A 163 0.26 -3.12 -3.34
CA ILE A 163 -0.53 -2.09 -4.01
C ILE A 163 0.52 -1.25 -4.73
N GLN A 164 0.60 -1.41 -6.05
CA GLN A 164 1.39 -0.55 -6.92
C GLN A 164 0.83 0.87 -6.79
N ALA A 165 1.41 1.70 -5.92
CA ALA A 165 1.45 3.13 -6.16
C ALA A 165 2.46 3.36 -7.29
N GLY A 166 2.00 3.08 -8.52
CA GLY A 166 2.76 3.37 -9.71
C GLY A 166 2.80 4.88 -9.89
N ASN A 167 3.95 5.50 -9.60
CA ASN A 167 4.24 6.79 -10.21
C ASN A 167 4.33 6.55 -11.72
N SER A 168 3.37 7.17 -12.41
CA SER A 168 3.00 6.98 -13.80
C SER A 168 4.19 6.90 -14.76
N PRO A 169 4.16 6.02 -15.79
CA PRO A 169 4.98 6.22 -16.97
C PRO A 169 4.56 7.53 -17.67
N VAL A 170 5.46 8.06 -18.51
CA VAL A 170 5.21 9.21 -19.40
C VAL A 170 3.83 9.07 -20.04
N ILE A 171 2.97 10.08 -19.87
CA ILE A 171 1.63 10.12 -20.49
C ILE A 171 1.84 10.10 -22.01
N PRO A 172 1.35 9.08 -22.75
CA PRO A 172 1.58 9.01 -24.18
C PRO A 172 0.91 10.17 -24.93
N ASP A 173 1.44 10.53 -26.10
CA ASP A 173 0.86 11.57 -26.93
C ASP A 173 -0.62 11.26 -27.26
N GLY A 174 -1.48 12.25 -27.00
CA GLY A 174 -2.93 12.12 -27.16
C GLY A 174 -3.70 11.66 -25.91
N TRP A 175 -3.01 11.35 -24.80
CA TRP A 175 -3.64 11.02 -23.52
C TRP A 175 -3.63 12.22 -22.56
N LYS A 176 -4.67 12.33 -21.72
CA LYS A 176 -4.81 13.39 -20.72
C LYS A 176 -5.14 12.77 -19.36
N MET A 177 -4.41 13.17 -18.31
CA MET A 177 -4.71 12.73 -16.95
C MET A 177 -6.03 13.35 -16.49
N VAL A 178 -6.91 12.48 -15.98
CA VAL A 178 -8.19 12.85 -15.39
C VAL A 178 -8.40 12.01 -14.13
N PRO A 179 -9.14 12.52 -13.13
CA PRO A 179 -9.51 11.73 -11.97
C PRO A 179 -10.21 10.43 -12.38
N ILE A 180 -9.93 9.34 -11.65
CA ILE A 180 -10.57 8.03 -11.87
C ILE A 180 -12.08 8.15 -11.70
N ASP A 181 -12.52 8.88 -10.68
CA ASP A 181 -13.92 9.22 -10.46
C ASP A 181 -14.22 10.64 -10.97
N ALA A 182 -15.29 10.78 -11.75
CA ALA A 182 -15.70 12.09 -12.27
C ALA A 182 -16.03 13.04 -11.12
N THR A 183 -15.35 14.19 -11.10
CA THR A 183 -15.66 15.23 -10.11
C THR A 183 -17.04 15.85 -10.40
N ARG A 184 -17.63 16.49 -9.39
CA ARG A 184 -18.91 17.18 -9.55
C ARG A 184 -18.87 18.22 -10.69
N ALA A 185 -17.75 18.92 -10.83
CA ALA A 185 -17.55 19.90 -11.89
C ALA A 185 -17.57 19.26 -13.29
N MET A 186 -16.97 18.07 -13.45
CA MET A 186 -17.00 17.31 -14.69
C MET A 186 -18.42 16.85 -15.02
N ILE A 187 -19.15 16.32 -14.05
CA ILE A 187 -20.54 15.87 -14.22
C ILE A 187 -21.45 17.04 -14.59
N ASP A 188 -21.33 18.18 -13.91
CA ASP A 188 -22.10 19.37 -14.21
C ASP A 188 -21.74 19.97 -15.58
N ALA A 189 -20.51 19.79 -16.07
CA ALA A 189 -20.12 20.20 -17.42
C ALA A 189 -20.76 19.30 -18.50
N ALA A 190 -20.78 17.98 -18.30
CA ALA A 190 -21.49 17.06 -19.19
C ALA A 190 -22.99 17.39 -19.31
N MET A 191 -23.65 17.67 -18.19
CA MET A 191 -25.09 17.98 -18.17
C MET A 191 -25.44 19.30 -18.85
N ARG A 192 -24.47 20.21 -19.01
CA ARG A 192 -24.66 21.50 -19.69
C ARG A 192 -24.22 21.49 -21.16
N ALA A 193 -23.72 20.37 -21.67
CA ALA A 193 -23.39 20.27 -23.09
C ALA A 193 -24.69 20.39 -23.92
N GLU A 194 -24.77 21.45 -24.73
CA GLU A 194 -25.96 21.76 -25.55
C GLU A 194 -26.05 20.90 -26.82
N GLU A 195 -24.96 20.20 -27.17
CA GLU A 195 -24.88 19.32 -28.34
C GLU A 195 -25.21 17.87 -27.93
N ASP A 196 -26.20 17.27 -28.62
CA ASP A 196 -26.65 15.91 -28.35
C ASP A 196 -25.57 14.89 -28.73
N GLY A 197 -25.08 14.14 -27.74
CA GLY A 197 -24.19 13.00 -27.97
C GLY A 197 -23.19 12.76 -26.85
N TYR A 198 -22.82 11.49 -26.66
CA TYR A 198 -21.83 11.08 -25.65
C TYR A 198 -20.46 11.75 -25.87
N ASP A 199 -20.10 12.07 -27.12
CA ASP A 199 -18.84 12.74 -27.45
C ASP A 199 -18.76 14.18 -26.94
N ALA A 200 -19.87 14.93 -27.01
CA ALA A 200 -19.93 16.31 -26.53
C ALA A 200 -19.86 16.36 -25.00
N MET A 201 -20.60 15.47 -24.33
CA MET A 201 -20.54 15.29 -22.88
C MET A 201 -19.14 14.90 -22.42
N HIS A 202 -18.52 13.93 -23.09
CA HIS A 202 -17.18 13.47 -22.76
C HIS A 202 -16.12 14.58 -22.94
N LYS A 203 -16.17 15.35 -24.04
CA LYS A 203 -15.28 16.51 -24.24
C LYS A 203 -15.46 17.57 -23.15
N ALA A 204 -16.70 17.84 -22.74
CA ALA A 204 -16.99 18.78 -21.65
C ALA A 204 -16.41 18.30 -20.31
N MET A 205 -16.51 17.00 -20.01
CA MET A 205 -15.89 16.40 -18.82
C MET A 205 -14.37 16.51 -18.85
N LEU A 206 -13.73 16.18 -19.97
CA LEU A 206 -12.27 16.28 -20.11
C LEU A 206 -11.78 17.73 -19.99
N ALA A 207 -12.56 18.71 -20.46
CA ALA A 207 -12.23 20.13 -20.32
C ALA A 207 -12.35 20.62 -18.88
N ALA A 208 -13.34 20.11 -18.13
CA ALA A 208 -13.57 20.46 -16.73
C ALA A 208 -12.73 19.64 -15.74
N ALA A 209 -11.97 18.64 -16.21
CA ALA A 209 -11.11 17.83 -15.37
C ALA A 209 -10.00 18.69 -14.72
N PRO A 210 -9.79 18.59 -13.40
CA PRO A 210 -8.74 19.33 -12.73
C PRO A 210 -7.37 18.97 -13.33
N GLN A 211 -6.55 19.99 -13.59
CA GLN A 211 -5.17 19.79 -14.03
C GLN A 211 -4.27 19.86 -12.80
N GLU A 212 -3.43 18.85 -12.59
CA GLU A 212 -2.31 18.97 -11.66
C GLU A 212 -1.39 20.08 -12.21
N VAL A 213 -1.23 21.17 -11.47
CA VAL A 213 -0.14 22.13 -11.72
C VAL A 213 1.14 21.46 -11.22
N PRO A 214 2.17 21.28 -12.06
CA PRO A 214 3.46 20.78 -11.60
C PRO A 214 4.00 21.76 -10.55
N ASP A 215 4.29 21.24 -9.37
CA ASP A 215 4.82 22.00 -8.25
C ASP A 215 6.22 22.53 -8.64
N GLY A 216 6.30 23.81 -9.05
CA GLY A 216 7.56 24.36 -9.59
C GLY A 216 7.53 25.71 -10.29
N GLN A 217 6.40 26.44 -10.35
CA GLN A 217 6.39 27.86 -10.75
C GLN A 217 5.48 28.69 -9.84
N ARG A 218 6.09 29.26 -8.79
CA ARG A 218 5.70 30.54 -8.18
C ARG A 218 6.96 31.36 -7.92
#